data_AF-A0A960WJM7-F1
#
_entry.id   AF-A0A960WJM7-F1
#
_cell.length_a   1.000
_cell.length_b   1.000
_cell.length_c   1.000
_cell.angle_alpha   90.00
_cell.angle_beta   90.00
_cell.angle_gamma   90.00
#
_symmetry.space_group_name_H-M   'P 1'
#
loop_
_entity.id
_entity.type
_entity.pdbx_description
1 polymer ?
#
loop_
_entity_poly.entity_id
_entity_poly.type
_entity_poly.pdbx_seq_one_letter_code
_entity_poly.pdbx_strand_id
1 'polypeptide(L)'
;MSMNTELDKKLSHRLNRIIGQIEALKKKIEAEENSGEEVFAAGDCMQTIYQIKAARNAMKKFAEAYIQTHLAKCFQDGLQRENVENGLKEAVTAAMDL
;
A
#
# COMPACT_ATOMS: atom_id res chain seq x y z
N MET A 1 17.70 6.59 -20.93
CA MET A 1 16.43 6.44 -20.17
C MET A 1 16.43 7.44 -19.04
N SER A 2 15.31 8.15 -18.80
CA SER A 2 15.24 9.17 -17.74
C SER A 2 15.14 8.51 -16.35
N MET A 3 15.76 9.13 -15.34
CA MET A 3 15.80 8.64 -13.95
C MET A 3 14.39 8.43 -13.35
N ASN A 4 13.41 9.20 -13.81
CA ASN A 4 12.02 9.08 -13.37
C ASN A 4 11.36 7.76 -13.81
N THR A 5 11.71 7.25 -14.99
CA THR A 5 11.13 6.02 -15.53
C THR A 5 11.57 4.77 -14.76
N GLU A 6 12.76 4.80 -14.16
CA GLU A 6 13.27 3.71 -13.30
C GLU A 6 12.65 3.73 -11.89
N LEU A 7 12.35 4.92 -11.35
CA LEU A 7 11.63 5.05 -10.07
C LEU A 7 10.18 4.57 -10.21
N ASP A 8 9.51 4.92 -11.31
CA ASP A 8 8.13 4.49 -11.60
C ASP A 8 8.02 2.96 -11.70
N LYS A 9 8.99 2.30 -12.36
CA LYS A 9 9.06 0.82 -12.40
C LYS A 9 9.22 0.21 -11.01
N LYS A 10 10.09 0.79 -10.15
CA LYS A 10 10.28 0.30 -8.78
C LYS A 10 9.01 0.44 -7.95
N LEU A 11 8.26 1.53 -8.12
CA LEU A 11 6.96 1.72 -7.47
C LEU A 11 5.94 0.68 -7.96
N SER A 12 5.85 0.46 -9.27
CA SER A 12 5.00 -0.59 -9.86
C SER A 12 5.33 -1.99 -9.32
N HIS A 13 6.62 -2.36 -9.24
CA HIS A 13 7.03 -3.63 -8.66
C HIS A 13 6.66 -3.78 -7.18
N ARG A 14 6.75 -2.70 -6.40
CA ARG A 14 6.29 -2.71 -4.99
C ARG A 14 4.79 -2.93 -4.90
N LEU A 15 4.02 -2.27 -5.75
CA LEU A 15 2.57 -2.41 -5.79
C LEU A 15 2.13 -3.82 -6.18
N ASN A 16 2.77 -4.43 -7.18
CA ASN A 16 2.48 -5.83 -7.57
C ASN A 16 2.70 -6.81 -6.41
N ARG A 17 3.71 -6.58 -5.56
CA ARG A 17 3.93 -7.40 -4.36
C ARG A 17 2.81 -7.24 -3.33
N ILE A 18 2.33 -6.01 -3.13
CA ILE A 18 1.21 -5.72 -2.23
C ILE A 18 -0.06 -6.41 -2.73
N ILE A 19 -0.33 -6.35 -4.04
CA ILE A 19 -1.46 -7.03 -4.67
C ILE A 19 -1.40 -8.53 -4.38
N GLY A 20 -0.26 -9.18 -4.58
CA GLY A 20 -0.10 -10.60 -4.28
C GLY A 20 -0.35 -10.94 -2.80
N GLN A 21 -0.01 -10.04 -1.87
CA GLN A 21 -0.32 -10.22 -0.44
C GLN A 21 -1.82 -10.12 -0.16
N ILE A 22 -2.52 -9.17 -0.80
CA ILE A 22 -3.97 -8.99 -0.66
C ILE A 22 -4.72 -10.18 -1.29
N GLU A 23 -4.29 -10.65 -2.46
CA GLU A 23 -4.88 -11.83 -3.12
C GLU A 23 -4.72 -13.09 -2.27
N ALA A 24 -3.58 -13.27 -1.60
CA ALA A 24 -3.37 -14.39 -0.70
C ALA A 24 -4.34 -14.35 0.50
N LEU A 25 -4.57 -13.17 1.08
CA LEU A 25 -5.55 -12.97 2.15
C LEU A 25 -6.98 -13.26 1.67
N LYS A 26 -7.35 -12.76 0.48
CA LYS A 26 -8.65 -13.01 -0.13
C LYS A 26 -8.90 -14.52 -0.32
N LYS A 27 -7.92 -15.24 -0.86
CA LYS A 27 -8.02 -16.70 -1.06
C LYS A 27 -8.24 -17.47 0.24
N LYS A 28 -7.68 -17.00 1.36
CA LYS A 28 -7.91 -17.62 2.69
C LYS A 28 -9.36 -17.48 3.12
N ILE A 29 -9.93 -16.27 2.98
CA ILE A 29 -11.34 -16.01 3.31
C ILE A 29 -12.26 -16.84 2.42
N GLU A 30 -12.00 -16.89 1.12
CA GLU A 30 -12.79 -17.70 0.19
C GLU A 30 -12.67 -19.21 0.48
N ALA A 31 -11.50 -19.68 0.93
CA ALA A 31 -11.34 -21.08 1.33
C ALA A 31 -12.16 -21.44 2.56
N GLU A 32 -12.24 -20.55 3.56
CA GLU A 32 -13.14 -20.73 4.71
C GLU A 32 -14.59 -20.82 4.27
N GLU A 33 -15.06 -19.87 3.44
CA GLU A 33 -16.45 -19.82 2.95
C GLU A 33 -16.87 -21.11 2.22
N ASN A 34 -15.97 -21.68 1.42
CA ASN A 34 -16.25 -22.85 0.59
C ASN A 34 -16.10 -24.20 1.32
N SER A 35 -15.53 -24.22 2.52
CA SER A 35 -15.13 -25.46 3.20
C SER A 35 -16.21 -26.06 4.11
N GLY A 36 -17.20 -25.28 4.55
CA GLY A 36 -18.27 -25.75 5.45
C GLY A 36 -17.82 -26.21 6.85
N GLU A 37 -16.52 -26.12 7.15
CA GLU A 37 -15.88 -26.46 8.43
C GLU A 37 -15.08 -25.25 8.96
N GLU A 38 -14.85 -25.18 10.27
CA GLU A 38 -13.94 -24.18 10.85
C GLU A 38 -12.49 -24.47 10.41
N VAL A 39 -12.04 -23.84 9.32
CA VAL A 39 -10.68 -23.99 8.77
C VAL A 39 -9.63 -23.27 9.61
N PHE A 40 -10.03 -22.30 10.44
CA PHE A 40 -9.10 -21.52 11.26
C PHE A 40 -8.73 -22.24 12.57
N ALA A 41 -7.73 -23.11 12.52
CA ALA A 41 -6.97 -23.46 13.72
C ALA A 41 -6.28 -22.21 14.27
N ALA A 42 -6.13 -22.08 15.60
CA ALA A 42 -5.56 -20.88 16.24
C ALA A 42 -4.19 -20.43 15.67
N GLY A 43 -3.38 -21.38 15.16
CA GLY A 43 -2.13 -21.10 14.47
C GLY A 43 -2.29 -20.35 13.13
N ASP A 44 -3.34 -20.65 12.37
CA ASP A 44 -3.63 -20.00 11.08
C ASP A 44 -4.20 -18.58 11.24
N CYS A 45 -4.86 -18.32 12.37
CA CYS A 45 -5.29 -16.97 12.73
C CYS A 45 -4.10 -16.03 12.93
N MET A 46 -3.11 -16.45 13.73
CA MET A 46 -1.91 -15.65 13.99
C MET A 46 -1.10 -15.41 12.70
N GLN A 47 -0.97 -16.43 11.84
CA GLN A 47 -0.30 -16.28 10.55
C GLN A 47 -1.01 -15.26 9.65
N THR A 48 -2.34 -15.29 9.61
CA THR A 48 -3.13 -14.34 8.82
C THR A 48 -2.99 -12.91 9.37
N ILE A 49 -2.98 -12.71 10.69
CA ILE A 49 -2.69 -11.41 11.32
C ILE A 49 -1.29 -10.91 10.94
N TYR A 50 -0.28 -11.78 10.93
CA TYR A 50 1.07 -11.39 10.47
C TYR A 50 1.11 -11.02 8.99
N GLN A 51 0.35 -11.71 8.14
CA GLN A 51 0.22 -11.36 6.72
C GLN A 51 -0.45 -10.00 6.53
N ILE A 52 -1.51 -9.70 7.27
CA ILE A 52 -2.16 -8.38 7.27
C ILE A 52 -1.17 -7.29 7.69
N LYS A 53 -0.42 -7.52 8.78
CA LYS A 53 0.62 -6.59 9.25
C LYS A 53 1.70 -6.37 8.19
N ALA A 54 2.11 -7.42 7.47
CA ALA A 54 3.10 -7.32 6.40
C ALA A 54 2.57 -6.50 5.21
N ALA A 55 1.33 -6.74 4.79
CA ALA A 55 0.67 -6.00 3.72
C ALA A 55 0.53 -4.50 4.06
N ARG A 56 0.07 -4.20 5.28
CA ARG A 56 -0.01 -2.84 5.82
C ARG A 56 1.34 -2.12 5.75
N ASN A 57 2.40 -2.76 6.27
CA ASN A 57 3.74 -2.17 6.27
C ASN A 57 4.30 -1.96 4.86
N ALA A 58 4.00 -2.89 3.93
CA ALA A 58 4.40 -2.74 2.54
C ALA A 58 3.69 -1.55 1.88
N MET A 59 2.40 -1.36 2.17
CA MET A 59 1.60 -0.22 1.70
C MET A 59 2.16 1.11 2.23
N LYS A 60 2.45 1.20 3.53
CA LYS A 60 3.08 2.39 4.13
C LYS A 60 4.41 2.75 3.46
N LYS A 61 5.29 1.77 3.25
CA LYS A 61 6.58 1.97 2.56
C LYS A 61 6.44 2.32 1.08
N PHE A 62 5.37 1.87 0.43
CA PHE A 62 5.04 2.31 -0.92
C PHE A 62 4.60 3.78 -0.91
N ALA A 63 3.69 4.17 0.00
CA ALA A 63 3.19 5.53 0.11
C ALA A 63 4.34 6.53 0.33
N GLU A 64 5.25 6.23 1.26
CA GLU A 64 6.49 6.98 1.49
C GLU A 64 7.31 7.17 0.20
N ALA A 65 7.55 6.09 -0.54
CA ALA A 65 8.34 6.12 -1.76
C ALA A 65 7.64 6.87 -2.90
N TYR A 66 6.32 6.73 -3.03
CA TYR A 66 5.51 7.43 -4.02
C TYR A 66 5.57 8.94 -3.77
N ILE A 67 5.32 9.36 -2.52
CA ILE A 67 5.39 10.77 -2.12
C ILE A 67 6.79 11.29 -2.46
N GLN A 68 7.87 10.66 -1.97
CA GLN A 68 9.23 11.12 -2.27
C GLN A 68 9.54 11.24 -3.78
N THR A 69 8.98 10.36 -4.61
CA THR A 69 9.21 10.34 -6.06
C THR A 69 8.40 11.42 -6.79
N HIS A 70 7.17 11.67 -6.35
CA HIS A 70 6.21 12.52 -7.07
C HIS A 70 5.91 13.87 -6.40
N LEU A 71 6.42 14.12 -5.19
CA LEU A 71 6.19 15.35 -4.43
C LEU A 71 6.53 16.61 -5.24
N ALA A 72 7.68 16.61 -5.92
CA ALA A 72 8.08 17.73 -6.76
C ALA A 72 7.12 17.98 -7.94
N LYS A 73 6.53 16.91 -8.51
CA LYS A 73 5.51 17.03 -9.56
C LYS A 73 4.21 17.62 -8.98
N CYS A 74 3.82 17.24 -7.76
CA CYS A 74 2.66 17.82 -7.08
C CYS A 74 2.74 19.34 -6.89
N PHE A 75 3.96 19.90 -6.83
CA PHE A 75 4.19 21.35 -6.70
C PHE A 75 4.48 22.08 -8.03
N GLN A 76 4.69 21.35 -9.13
CA GLN A 76 4.97 21.95 -10.45
C GLN A 76 3.70 22.35 -11.20
N ASP A 77 2.58 21.65 -10.99
CA ASP A 77 1.31 21.94 -11.65
C ASP A 77 0.49 22.97 -10.84
N GLY A 78 0.76 24.26 -11.07
CA GLY A 78 -0.22 25.36 -11.11
C GLY A 78 -1.17 25.62 -9.92
N LEU A 79 -1.07 24.93 -8.80
CA LEU A 79 -1.99 25.09 -7.68
C LEU A 79 -1.46 26.18 -6.71
N GLN A 80 -2.36 27.07 -6.26
CA GLN A 80 -2.04 28.13 -5.30
C GLN A 80 -1.37 27.54 -4.05
N ARG A 81 -0.08 27.83 -3.85
CA ARG A 81 0.84 27.13 -2.92
C ARG A 81 0.28 26.92 -1.50
N GLU A 82 -0.49 27.86 -0.97
CA GLU A 82 -0.97 27.82 0.42
C GLU A 82 -2.10 26.80 0.64
N ASN A 83 -3.00 26.61 -0.33
CA ASN A 83 -4.08 25.61 -0.24
C ASN A 83 -3.56 24.19 -0.51
N VAL A 84 -2.49 24.07 -1.29
CA VAL A 84 -1.84 22.79 -1.60
C VAL A 84 -1.08 22.26 -0.40
N GLU A 85 -0.34 23.12 0.30
CA GLU A 85 0.53 22.66 1.37
C GLU A 85 -0.26 22.02 2.52
N ASN A 86 -1.40 22.62 2.91
CA ASN A 86 -2.26 22.08 3.95
C ASN A 86 -2.96 20.78 3.49
N GLY A 87 -3.58 20.78 2.31
CA GLY A 87 -4.24 19.57 1.77
C GLY A 87 -3.27 18.42 1.52
N LEU A 88 -2.03 18.72 1.14
CA LEU A 88 -0.98 17.72 0.94
C LEU A 88 -0.46 17.18 2.27
N LYS A 89 -0.29 18.01 3.31
CA LYS A 89 0.05 17.54 4.66
C LYS A 89 -1.02 16.60 5.21
N GLU A 90 -2.29 16.95 5.03
CA GLU A 90 -3.41 16.08 5.42
C GLU A 90 -3.39 14.75 4.66
N ALA A 91 -3.22 14.79 3.33
CA ALA A 91 -3.16 13.58 2.50
C ALA A 91 -1.98 12.67 2.84
N VAL A 92 -0.80 13.24 3.11
CA VAL A 92 0.39 12.49 3.53
C VAL A 92 0.18 11.83 4.89
N THR A 93 -0.40 12.57 5.85
CA THR A 93 -0.69 12.06 7.20
C THR A 93 -1.65 10.87 7.11
N ALA A 94 -2.76 11.03 6.39
CA ALA A 94 -3.74 9.96 6.19
C ALA A 94 -3.13 8.72 5.51
N ALA A 95 -2.23 8.91 4.54
CA ALA A 95 -1.53 7.80 3.88
C ALA A 95 -0.52 7.07 4.80
N MET A 96 0.00 7.73 5.84
CA MET A 96 0.97 7.18 6.78
C MET A 96 0.34 6.54 8.03
N ASP A 97 -0.91 6.88 8.32
CA ASP A 97 -1.71 6.32 9.43
C ASP A 97 -2.34 4.95 9.08
N LEU A 98 -2.28 4.55 7.80
CA LEU A 98 -2.62 3.22 7.31
C LEU A 98 -1.97 2.11 8.11
#